data_AF-A0A2A5BR62-F1
#
_entry.id   AF-A0A2A5BR62-F1
#
_cell.length_a   1.000
_cell.length_b   1.000
_cell.length_c   1.000
_cell.angle_alpha   90.00
_cell.angle_beta   90.00
_cell.angle_gamma   90.00
#
_symmetry.space_group_name_H-M   'P 1'
#
loop_
_entity.id
_entity.type
_entity.pdbx_description
1 polymer ?
#
loop_
_entity_poly.entity_id
_entity_poly.type
_entity_poly.pdbx_seq_one_letter_code
_entity_poly.pdbx_strand_id
1 'polypeptide(L)' 'MATGGAFAGVLLVPTEALTVSGDYAECSAPGDSGHQVSRGFCPQCGMTFFSYHPN' A
#
# COMPACT_ATOMS: atom_id res chain seq x y z
N MET A 1 7.28 1.28 7.33
CA MET A 1 7.72 -0.11 7.15
C MET A 1 7.34 -0.92 8.38
N ALA A 2 6.78 -2.12 8.22
CA ALA A 2 6.58 -3.06 9.32
C ALA A 2 7.90 -3.82 9.60
N THR A 3 8.93 -3.10 10.01
CA THR A 3 10.24 -3.70 10.31
C THR A 3 10.19 -4.32 11.71
N GLY A 4 10.46 -5.62 11.82
CA GLY A 4 10.49 -6.37 13.08
C GLY A 4 9.18 -7.07 13.48
N GLY A 5 8.10 -6.91 12.70
CA GLY A 5 6.86 -7.66 12.90
C GLY A 5 6.91 -9.04 12.25
N ALA A 6 6.34 -10.06 12.89
CA ALA A 6 6.22 -11.40 12.32
C ALA A 6 5.23 -11.47 11.14
N PHE A 7 4.27 -10.54 11.11
CA PHE A 7 3.26 -10.40 10.06
C PHE A 7 2.79 -8.94 9.99
N ALA A 8 2.15 -8.59 8.87
CA ALA A 8 1.42 -7.34 8.71
C ALA A 8 -0.08 -7.65 8.68
N GLY A 9 -0.86 -6.98 9.53
CA GLY A 9 -2.32 -7.02 9.43
C GLY A 9 -2.78 -6.19 8.23
N VAL A 10 -3.64 -6.76 7.40
CA VAL A 10 -4.17 -6.09 6.20
C VAL A 10 -5.68 -6.30 6.14
N LEU A 11 -6.42 -5.25 5.77
CA LEU A 11 -7.87 -5.30 5.54
C LEU A 11 -8.17 -4.95 4.08
N LEU A 12 -9.04 -5.72 3.44
CA LEU A 12 -9.58 -5.39 2.13
C LEU A 12 -10.80 -4.49 2.30
N VAL A 13 -10.82 -3.38 1.58
CA VAL A 13 -11.93 -2.42 1.54
C VAL A 13 -12.29 -2.11 0.08
N PRO A 14 -13.56 -1.78 -0.22
CA PRO A 14 -13.91 -1.23 -1.52
C PRO A 14 -13.15 0.08 -1.78
N THR A 15 -12.58 0.23 -2.97
CA THR A 15 -11.81 1.43 -3.35
C THR A 15 -12.63 2.71 -3.18
N GLU A 16 -13.91 2.67 -3.57
CA GLU A 16 -14.86 3.78 -3.43
C GLU A 16 -15.19 4.16 -1.98
N ALA A 17 -14.92 3.28 -1.02
CA ALA A 17 -15.09 3.55 0.40
C ALA A 17 -13.79 4.04 1.08
N LEU A 18 -12.66 4.03 0.37
CA LEU A 18 -11.37 4.49 0.90
C LEU A 18 -11.13 5.95 0.53
N THR A 19 -10.97 6.82 1.53
CA THR A 19 -10.49 8.19 1.35
C THR A 19 -9.13 8.33 2.02
N VAL A 20 -8.14 8.85 1.29
CA VAL A 20 -6.80 9.15 1.81
C VAL A 20 -6.65 10.67 1.88
N SER A 21 -6.13 11.18 3.00
CA SER A 21 -5.91 12.61 3.22
C SER A 21 -4.45 12.91 3.52
N GLY A 22 -3.99 14.08 3.09
CA GLY A 22 -2.57 14.46 3.14
C GLY A 22 -1.78 13.90 1.97
N ASP A 23 -0.47 14.17 1.97
CA ASP A 23 0.42 13.77 0.88
C ASP A 23 0.90 12.33 1.04
N TYR A 24 0.91 11.61 -0.08
CA TYR A 24 1.49 10.29 -0.18
C TYR A 24 2.31 10.16 -1.48
N ALA A 25 3.26 9.23 -1.47
CA ALA A 25 3.96 8.80 -2.67
C ALA A 25 3.52 7.37 -3.04
N GLU A 26 3.68 7.02 -4.31
CA GLU A 26 3.37 5.69 -4.82
C GLU A 26 4.58 5.03 -5.47
N CYS A 27 4.65 3.71 -5.36
CA CYS A 27 5.57 2.88 -6.10
C CYS A 27 4.83 1.64 -6.60
N SER A 28 4.98 1.34 -7.90
CA SER A 28 4.41 0.16 -8.52
C SER A 28 5.51 -0.85 -8.80
N ALA A 29 5.33 -2.08 -8.31
CA ALA A 29 6.23 -3.19 -8.59
C ALA A 29 5.44 -4.51 -8.73
N PRO A 30 5.96 -5.51 -9.47
CA PRO A 30 5.39 -6.84 -9.48
C PRO A 30 5.32 -7.40 -8.04
N GLY A 31 4.18 -7.97 -7.69
CA GLY A 31 4.05 -8.84 -6.51
C GLY A 31 4.67 -10.21 -6.77
N ASP A 32 4.68 -11.06 -5.75
CA ASP A 32 5.17 -12.45 -5.87
C ASP A 32 4.36 -13.28 -6.89
N SER A 33 3.12 -12.88 -7.15
CA SER A 33 2.28 -13.45 -8.22
C SER A 33 2.66 -13.00 -9.64
N GLY A 34 3.58 -12.06 -9.78
CA GLY A 34 3.91 -11.40 -11.06
C GLY A 34 2.94 -10.29 -11.47
N HIS A 35 1.79 -10.14 -10.81
CA HIS A 35 0.87 -9.04 -11.06
C HIS A 35 1.42 -7.72 -10.53
N GLN A 36 1.12 -6.63 -11.23
CA GLN A 36 1.50 -5.29 -10.78
C GLN A 36 0.76 -4.93 -9.49
N VAL A 37 1.47 -4.38 -8.51
CA VAL A 37 0.86 -3.84 -7.28
C VAL A 37 1.38 -2.43 -7.06
N SER A 38 0.46 -1.47 -6.93
CA SER A 38 0.77 -0.10 -6.52
C SER A 38 0.63 0.02 -5.01
N ARG A 39 1.61 0.63 -4.36
CA ARG A 39 1.64 0.84 -2.90
C ARG A 39 1.75 2.32 -2.58
N GLY A 40 0.78 2.84 -1.82
CA GLY A 40 0.80 4.20 -1.29
C GLY A 40 1.46 4.27 0.08
N PHE A 41 2.38 5.21 0.26
CA PHE A 41 3.14 5.35 1.51
C PHE A 41 3.46 6.81 1.85
N CYS A 42 3.72 7.08 3.14
CA CYS A 42 4.18 8.38 3.60
C CYS A 42 5.62 8.64 3.11
N PRO A 43 5.89 9.73 2.36
CA PRO A 43 7.23 10.02 1.85
C PRO A 43 8.23 10.42 2.94
N GLN A 44 7.75 10.82 4.13
CA GLN A 44 8.61 11.24 5.24
C GLN A 44 9.11 10.08 6.11
N CYS A 45 8.26 9.07 6.36
CA CYS A 45 8.59 7.96 7.26
C CYS A 45 8.55 6.56 6.61
N GLY A 46 8.14 6.45 5.35
CA GLY A 46 8.10 5.18 4.62
C GLY A 46 7.04 4.19 5.12
N MET A 47 6.01 4.65 5.86
CA MET A 47 4.89 3.81 6.26
C MET A 47 3.92 3.61 5.09
N THR A 48 3.64 2.35 4.75
CA THR A 48 2.63 1.97 3.76
C THR A 48 1.24 2.05 4.40
N PHE A 49 0.28 2.66 3.69
CA PHE A 49 -1.10 2.81 4.15
C PHE A 49 -2.08 1.92 3.38
N PHE A 50 -1.90 1.83 2.06
CA PHE A 50 -2.78 1.05 1.19
C PHE A 50 -2.00 0.42 0.05
N SER A 51 -2.60 -0.58 -0.58
CA SER A 51 -2.08 -1.22 -1.79
C SER A 51 -3.25 -1.64 -2.67
N TYR A 52 -3.09 -1.54 -3.98
CA TYR A 52 -4.12 -1.94 -4.94
C TYR A 52 -3.48 -2.50 -6.21
N HIS A 53 -4.25 -3.30 -6.93
CA HIS A 53 -3.90 -3.73 -8.28
C HIS A 53 -4.31 -2.61 -9.26
N PRO A 54 -3.37 -2.00 -10.01
CA PRO A 54 -3.74 -1.08 -11.08
C PRO A 54 -4.45 -1.89 -12.18
N ASN A 55 -5.67 -1.49 -12.53
CA ASN A 55 -6.46 -2.14 -13.59
C ASN A 55 -5.69 -2.23 -14.91
#